data_AF-A0A9P8RPZ9-F1
#
_entry.id   AF-A0A9P8RPZ9-F1
#
_cell.length_a   1.000
_cell.length_b   1.000
_cell.length_c   1.000
_cell.angle_alpha   90.00
_cell.angle_beta   90.00
_cell.angle_gamma   90.00
#
_symmetry.space_group_name_H-M   'P 1'
#
loop_
_entity.id
_entity.type
_entity.pdbx_description
1 polymer ?
#
loop_
_entity_poly.entity_id
_entity_poly.type
_entity_poly.pdbx_seq_one_letter_code
_entity_poly.pdbx_strand_id
1 'polypeptide(L)'
;MPPDRRNPPDGFAPASGSSRPKNTKFKPPQPARKSPPEAADDGQLPDASQSDPSPTIPPKLLSKILHEQFEDERTRISKGANAAVGRYMEIFVKEALARAVEERKKGDSSAGGAMRDPFLEVEDLEKVAPKLLLDF
;
A
#
# COMPACT_ATOMS: atom_id res chain seq x y z
N MET A 1 6.03 -39.56 -50.95
CA MET A 1 6.87 -39.74 -49.75
C MET A 1 6.11 -39.19 -48.54
N PRO A 2 5.83 -40.01 -47.53
CA PRO A 2 5.05 -39.66 -46.35
C PRO A 2 5.96 -39.27 -45.17
N PRO A 3 5.43 -38.61 -44.14
CA PRO A 3 5.87 -38.89 -42.78
C PRO A 3 4.93 -39.94 -42.14
N ASP A 4 5.52 -41.11 -41.93
CA ASP A 4 4.99 -42.23 -41.18
C ASP A 4 5.57 -42.13 -39.76
N ARG A 5 4.75 -41.82 -38.75
CA ARG A 5 5.01 -42.15 -37.34
C ARG A 5 3.72 -42.57 -36.64
N ARG A 6 3.44 -43.84 -36.85
CA ARG A 6 2.69 -44.78 -36.01
C ARG A 6 2.79 -44.48 -34.52
N ASN A 7 1.65 -44.47 -33.85
CA ASN A 7 1.52 -44.61 -32.40
C ASN A 7 0.82 -45.95 -32.14
N PRO A 8 1.45 -46.93 -31.46
CA PRO A 8 0.75 -48.07 -30.90
C PRO A 8 0.54 -47.95 -29.38
N PRO A 9 -0.45 -48.70 -28.84
CA PRO A 9 -1.00 -48.53 -27.50
C PRO A 9 -0.26 -49.41 -26.47
N ASP A 10 -0.46 -49.15 -25.19
CA ASP A 10 -0.86 -50.16 -24.19
C ASP A 10 -0.64 -49.66 -22.76
N GLY A 11 -1.64 -49.93 -21.93
CA GLY A 11 -1.43 -50.40 -20.56
C GLY A 11 -1.07 -49.36 -19.50
N PHE A 12 -1.97 -49.21 -18.54
CA PHE A 12 -1.76 -49.46 -17.11
C PHE A 12 -2.57 -48.47 -16.25
N ALA A 13 -3.81 -48.86 -15.95
CA ALA A 13 -4.36 -48.67 -14.61
C ALA A 13 -4.06 -49.96 -13.82
N PRO A 14 -3.85 -49.91 -12.49
CA PRO A 14 -5.03 -50.01 -11.62
C PRO A 14 -4.95 -49.31 -10.23
N ALA A 15 -6.16 -49.06 -9.73
CA ALA A 15 -6.66 -49.04 -8.35
C ALA A 15 -5.67 -49.05 -7.16
N SER A 16 -5.76 -48.02 -6.30
CA SER A 16 -5.26 -48.08 -4.92
C SER A 16 -6.36 -48.58 -3.99
N GLY A 17 -6.04 -49.64 -3.25
CA GLY A 17 -6.96 -50.44 -2.44
C GLY A 17 -7.21 -49.90 -1.03
N SER A 18 -8.38 -50.30 -0.52
CA SER A 18 -8.82 -50.20 0.87
C SER A 18 -8.00 -51.07 1.81
N SER A 19 -7.67 -50.57 3.02
CA SER A 19 -7.44 -51.39 4.22
C SER A 19 -7.63 -50.58 5.53
N ARG A 20 -8.52 -51.09 6.39
CA ARG A 20 -8.86 -50.73 7.79
C ARG A 20 -8.62 -52.03 8.63
N PRO A 21 -8.83 -52.13 9.97
CA PRO A 21 -8.81 -51.23 11.14
C PRO A 21 -7.97 -51.81 12.34
N LYS A 22 -7.99 -51.15 13.53
CA LYS A 22 -8.17 -51.72 14.91
C LYS A 22 -8.05 -50.58 15.96
N ASN A 23 -9.15 -50.05 16.51
CA ASN A 23 -9.82 -50.38 17.79
C ASN A 23 -9.07 -49.96 19.07
N THR A 24 -9.63 -49.06 19.89
CA THR A 24 -9.91 -49.30 21.33
C THR A 24 -10.78 -48.20 21.99
N LYS A 25 -11.86 -48.68 22.60
CA LYS A 25 -12.52 -48.31 23.89
C LYS A 25 -13.22 -46.94 24.11
N PHE A 26 -14.49 -47.09 24.49
CA PHE A 26 -15.53 -46.15 24.95
C PHE A 26 -15.41 -45.83 26.45
N LYS A 27 -15.76 -44.59 26.89
CA LYS A 27 -16.53 -44.26 28.13
C LYS A 27 -16.87 -42.74 28.22
N PRO A 28 -17.80 -42.25 29.08
CA PRO A 28 -19.07 -41.58 28.73
C PRO A 28 -19.13 -40.08 29.15
N PRO A 29 -20.24 -39.33 28.91
CA PRO A 29 -20.28 -37.87 29.02
C PRO A 29 -20.78 -37.38 30.39
N GLN A 30 -20.15 -36.34 30.97
CA GLN A 30 -20.67 -35.58 32.12
C GLN A 30 -20.12 -34.13 32.15
N PRO A 31 -20.82 -33.19 32.83
CA PRO A 31 -21.14 -31.87 32.28
C PRO A 31 -20.30 -30.70 32.81
N ALA A 32 -20.29 -29.64 32.00
CA ALA A 32 -20.13 -28.22 32.32
C ALA A 32 -19.35 -27.84 33.60
N ARG A 33 -18.10 -27.41 33.42
CA ARG A 33 -17.53 -26.31 34.21
C ARG A 33 -17.14 -25.19 33.25
N LYS A 34 -17.86 -24.07 33.38
CA LYS A 34 -17.60 -22.81 32.70
C LYS A 34 -16.26 -22.26 33.20
N SER A 35 -15.29 -22.10 32.31
CA SER A 35 -14.14 -21.24 32.50
C SER A 35 -14.23 -20.09 31.49
N PRO A 36 -13.87 -18.84 31.84
CA PRO A 36 -14.13 -17.67 31.01
C PRO A 36 -13.27 -17.69 29.73
N PRO A 37 -13.73 -17.12 28.61
CA PRO A 37 -12.86 -16.93 27.45
C PRO A 37 -11.84 -15.84 27.78
N GLU A 38 -10.57 -16.23 27.82
CA GLU A 38 -9.43 -15.34 27.76
C GLU A 38 -9.44 -14.67 26.38
N ALA A 39 -9.61 -13.35 26.37
CA ALA A 39 -9.57 -12.54 25.18
C ALA A 39 -8.13 -12.51 24.64
N ALA A 40 -7.81 -13.39 23.71
CA ALA A 40 -6.76 -13.17 22.74
C ALA A 40 -7.43 -12.70 21.44
N ASP A 41 -7.66 -11.39 21.39
CA ASP A 41 -7.84 -10.66 20.14
C ASP A 41 -6.50 -10.79 19.38
N ASP A 42 -6.38 -11.86 18.58
CA ASP A 42 -5.39 -11.91 17.51
C ASP A 42 -5.79 -10.82 16.51
N GLY A 43 -5.31 -9.61 16.79
CA GLY A 43 -5.35 -8.46 15.91
C GLY A 43 -4.57 -8.78 14.64
N GLN A 44 -5.19 -9.55 13.76
CA GLN A 44 -4.80 -9.70 12.38
C GLN A 44 -4.91 -8.30 11.76
N LEU A 45 -3.79 -7.59 11.76
CA LEU A 45 -3.61 -6.38 10.96
C LEU A 45 -4.07 -6.73 9.54
N PRO A 46 -4.96 -5.92 8.93
CA PRO A 46 -5.34 -6.14 7.56
C PRO A 46 -4.07 -6.10 6.70
N ASP A 47 -3.89 -7.18 5.94
CA ASP A 47 -2.82 -7.36 4.97
C ASP A 47 -2.75 -6.13 4.05
N ALA A 48 -1.64 -5.38 4.13
CA ALA A 48 -1.37 -4.18 3.35
C ALA A 48 -1.14 -4.46 1.84
N SER A 49 -1.53 -5.63 1.35
CA SER A 49 -1.31 -6.09 -0.01
C SER A 49 -2.35 -5.62 -1.03
N GLN A 50 -3.30 -4.77 -0.64
CA GLN A 50 -4.20 -4.07 -1.55
C GLN A 50 -4.11 -2.56 -1.35
N SER A 51 -2.91 -2.01 -1.51
CA SER A 51 -2.79 -0.58 -1.77
C SER A 51 -3.03 -0.35 -3.26
N ASP A 52 -4.13 0.31 -3.60
CA ASP A 52 -4.21 1.02 -4.88
C ASP A 52 -2.92 1.82 -5.04
N PRO A 53 -2.32 1.86 -6.25
CA PRO A 53 -1.08 2.59 -6.46
C PRO A 53 -1.30 4.03 -5.98
N SER A 54 -0.53 4.44 -4.98
CA SER A 54 -0.62 5.80 -4.45
C SER A 54 -0.53 6.77 -5.64
N PRO A 55 -1.37 7.81 -5.71
CA PRO A 55 -1.35 8.73 -6.83
C PRO A 55 0.06 9.32 -6.98
N THR A 56 0.69 9.04 -8.12
CA THR A 56 2.06 9.47 -8.46
C THR A 56 1.99 10.47 -9.61
N ILE A 57 2.90 11.45 -9.59
CA ILE A 57 3.00 12.45 -10.66
C ILE A 57 3.50 11.77 -11.94
N PRO A 58 2.79 11.91 -13.08
CA PRO A 58 3.22 11.28 -14.34
C PRO A 58 4.62 11.74 -14.77
N PRO A 59 5.57 10.82 -15.04
CA PRO A 59 6.96 11.19 -15.37
C PRO A 59 7.10 12.10 -16.59
N LYS A 60 6.20 11.96 -17.58
CA LYS A 60 6.17 12.81 -18.78
C LYS A 60 5.77 14.25 -18.46
N LEU A 61 4.92 14.46 -17.46
CA LEU A 61 4.51 15.80 -17.04
C LEU A 61 5.70 16.51 -16.37
N LEU A 62 6.40 15.82 -15.47
CA LEU A 62 7.60 16.36 -14.81
C LEU A 62 8.67 16.74 -15.82
N SER A 63 8.94 15.87 -16.81
CA SER A 63 9.92 16.21 -17.85
C SER A 63 9.53 17.45 -18.63
N LYS A 64 8.24 17.64 -18.96
CA LYS A 64 7.78 18.85 -19.65
C LYS A 64 7.99 20.10 -18.80
N ILE A 65 7.56 20.08 -17.54
CA ILE A 65 7.73 21.21 -16.61
C ILE A 65 9.22 21.57 -16.50
N LEU A 66 10.10 20.59 -16.31
CA LEU A 66 11.54 20.83 -16.22
C LEU A 66 12.11 21.44 -17.51
N HIS A 67 11.72 20.91 -18.68
CA HIS A 67 12.18 21.43 -19.96
C HIS A 67 11.71 22.86 -20.24
N GLU A 68 10.52 23.24 -19.76
CA GLU A 68 10.02 24.62 -19.88
C GLU A 68 10.81 25.61 -19.01
N GLN A 69 11.48 25.14 -17.95
CA GLN A 69 12.27 25.98 -17.03
C GLN A 69 13.77 25.99 -17.33
N PHE A 70 14.25 25.21 -18.32
CA PHE A 70 15.66 25.27 -18.73
C PHE A 70 15.91 26.42 -19.70
N GLU A 71 16.99 27.17 -19.49
CA GLU A 71 17.38 28.25 -20.40
C GLU A 71 17.88 27.72 -21.76
N ASP A 72 18.52 26.55 -21.78
CA ASP A 72 18.99 25.89 -23.01
C ASP A 72 18.07 24.73 -23.40
N GLU A 73 17.43 24.83 -24.57
CA GLU A 73 16.56 23.81 -25.17
C GLU A 73 17.25 22.46 -25.43
N ARG A 74 18.59 22.45 -25.51
CA ARG A 74 19.38 21.24 -25.72
C ARG A 74 19.60 20.45 -24.43
N THR A 75 19.30 21.03 -23.27
CA THR A 75 19.42 20.37 -21.97
C THR A 75 18.60 19.09 -21.96
N ARG A 76 19.19 17.96 -21.55
CA ARG A 76 18.50 16.66 -21.45
C ARG A 76 18.62 16.11 -20.03
N ILE A 77 17.54 15.49 -19.57
CA ILE A 77 17.52 14.78 -18.28
C ILE A 77 17.62 13.28 -18.49
N SER A 78 18.48 12.61 -17.72
CA SER A 78 18.57 11.15 -17.75
C SER A 78 17.33 10.50 -17.13
N LYS A 79 17.01 9.25 -17.49
CA LYS A 79 15.87 8.54 -16.93
C LYS A 79 15.95 8.41 -15.40
N GLY A 80 17.15 8.17 -14.87
CA GLY A 80 17.40 8.08 -13.42
C GLY A 80 17.19 9.43 -12.72
N ALA A 81 17.69 10.53 -13.30
CA ALA A 81 17.46 11.86 -12.77
C ALA A 81 15.97 12.24 -12.78
N ASN A 82 15.24 11.91 -13.86
CA ASN A 82 13.80 12.15 -13.92
C ASN A 82 13.02 11.36 -12.85
N ALA A 83 13.47 10.13 -12.53
CA ALA A 83 12.90 9.36 -11.42
C ALA A 83 13.20 9.98 -10.05
N ALA A 84 14.41 10.51 -9.86
CA ALA A 84 14.79 11.21 -8.63
C ALA A 84 13.97 12.50 -8.44
N VAL A 85 13.79 13.30 -9.50
CA VAL A 85 12.91 14.49 -9.45
C VAL A 85 11.46 14.09 -9.16
N GLY A 86 10.99 12.97 -9.70
CA GLY A 86 9.68 12.43 -9.35
C GLY A 86 9.53 12.18 -7.87
N ARG A 87 10.50 11.52 -7.23
CA ARG A 87 10.50 11.31 -5.77
C ARG A 87 10.61 12.62 -5.00
N TYR A 88 11.44 13.55 -5.44
CA TYR A 88 11.57 14.87 -4.82
C TYR A 88 10.21 15.60 -4.80
N MET A 89 9.52 15.65 -5.94
CA MET A 89 8.21 16.32 -6.04
C MET A 89 7.12 15.60 -5.23
N GLU A 90 7.14 14.26 -5.19
CA GLU A 90 6.24 13.48 -4.32
C GLU A 90 6.43 13.84 -2.84
N ILE A 91 7.69 13.95 -2.38
CA ILE A 91 8.01 14.29 -0.99
C ILE A 91 7.63 15.74 -0.70
N PHE A 92 7.95 16.68 -1.59
CA PHE A 92 7.58 18.09 -1.44
C PHE A 92 6.08 18.29 -1.24
N VAL A 93 5.24 17.66 -2.07
CA VAL A 93 3.77 17.77 -1.96
C VAL A 93 3.25 17.11 -0.67
N LYS A 94 3.80 15.96 -0.29
CA LYS A 94 3.41 15.27 0.96
C LYS A 94 3.80 16.08 2.19
N GLU A 95 4.98 16.69 2.20
CA GLU A 95 5.44 17.57 3.28
C GLU A 95 4.57 18.82 3.39
N ALA A 96 4.22 19.45 2.26
CA ALA A 96 3.30 20.59 2.23
C ALA A 96 1.96 20.23 2.90
N LEU A 97 1.38 19.08 2.54
CA LEU A 97 0.12 18.60 3.10
C LEU A 97 0.25 18.28 4.59
N ALA A 98 1.29 17.53 4.97
CA ALA A 98 1.50 17.13 6.36
C ALA A 98 1.69 18.35 7.29
N ARG A 99 2.45 19.36 6.84
CA ARG A 99 2.68 20.59 7.59
C ARG A 99 1.43 21.45 7.69
N ALA A 100 0.64 21.58 6.62
CA ALA A 100 -0.63 22.29 6.66
C ALA A 100 -1.64 21.62 7.62
N VAL A 101 -1.74 20.29 7.60
CA VAL A 101 -2.55 19.53 8.56
C VAL A 101 -2.10 19.78 10.00
N GLU A 102 -0.80 19.79 10.25
CA GLU A 102 -0.24 20.04 11.58
C GLU A 102 -0.47 21.48 12.05
N GLU A 103 -0.36 22.47 11.16
CA GLU A 103 -0.66 23.86 11.46
C GLU A 103 -2.12 24.06 11.85
N ARG A 104 -3.05 23.40 11.15
CA ARG A 104 -4.48 23.42 11.51
C ARG A 104 -4.72 22.88 12.91
N LYS A 105 -4.15 21.71 13.22
CA LYS A 105 -4.28 21.05 14.54
C LYS A 105 -3.78 21.95 15.68
N LYS A 106 -2.67 22.66 15.47
CA LYS A 106 -2.13 23.63 16.44
C LYS A 106 -3.10 24.79 16.66
N GLY A 107 -3.69 25.32 15.59
CA GLY A 107 -4.73 26.35 15.65
C GLY A 107 -5.97 25.90 16.43
N ASP A 108 -6.48 24.70 16.15
CA ASP A 108 -7.65 24.12 16.83
C ASP A 108 -7.42 23.94 18.34
N SER A 109 -6.20 23.57 18.72
CA SER A 109 -5.79 23.41 20.12
C SER A 109 -5.77 24.74 20.89
N SER A 110 -5.64 25.87 20.17
CA SER A 110 -5.54 27.21 20.75
C SER A 110 -6.86 27.98 20.77
N ALA A 111 -7.83 27.61 19.93
CA ALA A 111 -9.08 28.35 19.72
C ALA A 111 -10.26 27.92 20.62
N GLY A 112 -9.98 27.32 21.78
CA GLY A 112 -11.01 27.07 22.80
C GLY A 112 -12.15 26.13 22.37
N GLY A 113 -11.90 25.19 21.46
CA GLY A 113 -12.85 24.13 21.11
C GLY A 113 -13.90 24.48 20.06
N ALA A 114 -13.79 25.63 19.39
CA ALA A 114 -14.57 25.86 18.17
C ALA A 114 -14.06 24.90 17.08
N MET A 115 -14.86 23.89 16.76
CA MET A 115 -14.57 22.91 15.71
C MET A 115 -14.46 23.66 14.37
N ARG A 116 -13.23 23.83 13.86
CA ARG A 116 -13.01 24.32 12.50
C ARG A 116 -13.49 23.25 11.51
N ASP A 117 -13.72 23.68 10.27
CA ASP A 117 -14.16 22.82 9.17
C ASP A 117 -13.21 21.58 9.02
N PRO A 118 -13.67 20.38 8.65
CA PRO A 118 -12.77 19.27 8.33
C PRO A 118 -11.79 19.51 7.16
N PHE A 119 -11.99 20.55 6.32
CA PHE A 119 -11.13 20.82 5.17
C PHE A 119 -9.90 21.68 5.49
N LEU A 120 -8.78 21.45 4.80
CA LEU A 120 -7.62 22.36 4.86
C LEU A 120 -7.94 23.70 4.20
N GLU A 121 -7.55 24.77 4.86
CA GLU A 121 -7.74 26.14 4.39
C GLU A 121 -6.44 26.69 3.77
N VAL A 122 -6.56 27.74 2.97
CA VAL A 122 -5.40 28.36 2.29
C VAL A 122 -4.42 28.93 3.32
N GLU A 123 -4.96 29.47 4.40
CA GLU A 123 -4.24 30.05 5.53
C GLU A 123 -3.35 29.03 6.24
N ASP A 124 -3.75 27.75 6.28
CA ASP A 124 -2.96 26.68 6.89
C ASP A 124 -1.68 26.42 6.04
N LEU A 125 -1.79 26.52 4.72
CA LEU A 125 -0.65 26.37 3.80
C LEU A 125 0.24 27.62 3.78
N GLU A 126 -0.35 28.82 3.77
CA GLU A 126 0.40 30.09 3.74
C GLU A 126 1.31 30.27 4.95
N LYS A 127 0.87 29.83 6.13
CA LYS A 127 1.69 29.88 7.35
C LYS A 127 2.93 28.97 7.28
N VAL A 128 2.83 27.84 6.60
CA VAL A 128 3.94 26.88 6.48
C VAL A 128 4.81 27.12 5.25
N ALA A 129 4.30 27.87 4.25
CA ALA A 129 4.98 28.10 2.98
C ALA A 129 6.40 28.69 3.11
N PRO A 130 6.69 29.70 3.96
CA PRO A 130 8.04 30.23 4.06
C PRO A 130 9.06 29.19 4.51
N LYS A 131 8.71 28.36 5.51
CA LYS A 131 9.60 27.29 5.98
C LYS A 131 9.70 26.15 4.97
N LEU A 132 8.57 25.78 4.36
CA LEU A 132 8.55 24.75 3.31
C LEU A 132 9.50 25.10 2.16
N LEU A 133 9.53 26.36 1.73
CA LEU A 133 10.44 26.83 0.66
C LEU A 133 11.91 26.88 1.07
N LEU A 134 12.22 26.98 2.36
CA LEU A 134 13.61 26.99 2.86
C LEU A 134 14.20 25.60 3.06
N ASP A 135 13.33 24.59 3.27
CA ASP A 135 13.76 23.21 3.46
C ASP A 135 14.04 22.48 2.12
N PHE A 136 13.69 23.09 0.98
CA PHE A 136 13.72 22.52 -0.37
C PHE A 136 14.50 23.38 -1.37
#